data_AF-A0A6I1ZCQ1-F1
#
_entry.id   AF-A0A6I1ZCQ1-F1
#
_cell.length_a   1.000
_cell.length_b   1.000
_cell.length_c   1.000
_cell.angle_alpha   90.00
_cell.angle_beta   90.00
_cell.angle_gamma   90.00
#
_symmetry.space_group_name_H-M   'P 1'
#
loop_
_entity.id
_entity.type
_entity.pdbx_description
1 polymer ?
#
loop_
_entity_poly.entity_id
_entity_poly.type
_entity_poly.pdbx_seq_one_letter_code
_entity_poly.pdbx_strand_id
1 'polypeptide(L)' 'MLLELDVVLLSRLRFALAIGFHYIFPRLVPSITDPAFSLTIYNAASIPRTQTVIIIILLTGVPVVIGYTAYVYRVI' A
#
# COMPACT_ATOMS: atom_id res chain seq x y z
N MET A 1 -30.10 3.41 -7.81
CA MET A 1 -28.85 3.70 -8.56
C MET A 1 -27.89 4.59 -7.76
N LEU A 2 -28.32 5.76 -7.25
CA LEU A 2 -27.45 6.62 -6.41
C LEU A 2 -27.05 5.97 -5.07
N LEU A 3 -27.95 5.20 -4.44
CA LEU A 3 -27.70 4.53 -3.16
C LEU A 3 -26.67 3.37 -3.25
N GLU A 4 -26.56 2.72 -4.42
CA GLU A 4 -25.59 1.64 -4.66
C GLU A 4 -24.16 2.20 -4.79
N LEU A 5 -24.02 3.41 -5.36
CA LEU A 5 -22.74 4.07 -5.59
C LEU A 5 -22.07 4.49 -4.26
N ASP A 6 -22.84 5.03 -3.32
CA ASP A 6 -22.35 5.42 -1.99
C ASP A 6 -21.90 4.21 -1.16
N VAL A 7 -22.65 3.11 -1.21
CA VAL A 7 -22.32 1.85 -0.51
C VAL A 7 -21.08 1.19 -1.12
N VAL A 8 -20.97 1.17 -2.45
CA VAL A 8 -19.80 0.61 -3.14
C VAL A 8 -18.56 1.47 -2.87
N LEU A 9 -18.66 2.80 -2.90
CA LEU A 9 -17.55 3.70 -2.58
C LEU A 9 -17.08 3.54 -1.13
N LEU A 10 -18.03 3.46 -0.19
CA LEU A 10 -17.73 3.25 1.23
C LEU A 10 -17.08 1.88 1.48
N SER A 11 -17.51 0.82 0.77
CA SER A 11 -16.93 -0.52 0.89
C SER A 11 -15.48 -0.56 0.40
N ARG A 12 -15.17 0.09 -0.73
CA ARG A 12 -13.81 0.16 -1.30
C ARG A 12 -12.86 0.93 -0.39
N LEU A 13 -13.32 2.06 0.15
CA LEU A 13 -12.55 2.89 1.08
C LEU A 13 -12.21 2.11 2.36
N ARG A 14 -13.21 1.42 2.94
CA ARG A 14 -13.03 0.62 4.16
C ARG A 14 -12.07 -0.55 3.95
N PHE A 15 -12.17 -1.24 2.82
CA PHE A 15 -11.27 -2.34 2.47
C PHE A 15 -9.83 -1.85 2.32
N ALA A 16 -9.61 -0.72 1.63
CA ALA A 16 -8.29 -0.13 1.47
C ALA A 16 -7.65 0.29 2.82
N LEU A 17 -8.44 0.86 3.72
CA LEU A 17 -7.97 1.30 5.05
C LEU A 17 -7.72 0.13 6.01
N ALA A 18 -8.54 -0.91 5.96
CA ALA A 18 -8.48 -2.03 6.91
C ALA A 18 -7.23 -2.93 6.72
N ILE A 19 -6.77 -3.09 5.49
CA ILE A 19 -5.73 -4.09 5.17
C ILE A 19 -4.32 -3.54 5.41
N GLY A 20 -4.12 -2.23 5.24
CA GLY A 20 -2.78 -1.67 5.08
C GLY A 20 -1.94 -1.50 6.35
N PHE A 21 -2.56 -1.21 7.50
CA PHE A 21 -1.81 -0.75 8.68
C PHE A 21 -2.18 -1.45 9.99
N HIS A 22 -3.39 -1.97 10.12
CA HIS A 22 -3.90 -2.33 11.45
C HIS A 22 -3.46 -3.70 11.94
N TYR A 23 -3.24 -4.66 11.04
CA TYR A 23 -3.07 -6.07 11.44
C TYR A 23 -1.62 -6.56 11.52
N ILE A 24 -0.68 -5.90 10.85
CA ILE A 24 0.67 -6.46 10.60
C ILE A 24 1.80 -5.53 11.13
N PHE A 25 1.48 -4.28 11.47
CA PHE A 25 2.47 -3.37 12.04
C PHE A 25 2.65 -3.65 13.55
N PRO A 26 3.87 -3.74 14.11
CA PRO A 26 5.20 -3.53 13.51
C PRO A 26 5.93 -4.81 13.08
N ARG A 27 5.35 -6.00 13.32
CA ARG A 27 5.93 -7.31 13.02
C ARG A 27 5.32 -7.88 11.73
N LEU A 28 6.06 -7.74 10.63
CA LEU A 28 5.64 -8.19 9.30
C LEU A 28 5.43 -9.71 9.28
N VAL A 29 6.38 -10.47 9.86
CA VAL A 29 6.29 -11.93 9.98
C VAL A 29 6.74 -12.32 11.39
N PRO A 30 5.81 -12.66 12.31
CA PRO A 30 6.17 -13.14 13.64
C PRO A 30 6.75 -14.56 13.53
N SER A 31 7.88 -14.78 14.18
CA SER A 31 8.48 -16.12 14.29
C SER A 31 7.75 -16.92 15.37
N ILE A 32 7.41 -18.18 15.06
CA ILE A 32 6.71 -19.10 15.97
C ILE A 32 7.71 -19.81 16.92
N THR A 33 8.96 -19.99 16.47
CA THR A 33 9.99 -20.75 17.20
C THR A 33 10.71 -19.90 18.24
N ASP A 34 11.03 -18.65 17.92
CA ASP A 34 11.66 -17.69 18.83
C ASP A 34 11.25 -16.26 18.46
N PRO A 35 10.69 -15.48 19.39
CA PRO A 35 10.31 -14.09 19.16
C PRO A 35 11.43 -13.19 18.66
N ALA A 36 12.71 -13.49 18.96
CA ALA A 36 13.88 -12.72 18.56
C ALA A 36 14.15 -12.74 17.05
N PHE A 37 13.74 -13.80 16.34
CA PHE A 37 13.85 -13.91 14.88
C PHE A 37 12.64 -13.32 14.13
N SER A 38 11.78 -12.57 14.82
CA SER A 38 10.64 -11.92 14.16
C SER A 38 11.11 -10.86 13.17
N LEU A 39 10.56 -10.87 11.95
CA LEU A 39 10.80 -9.82 10.97
C LEU A 39 9.98 -8.59 11.34
N THR A 40 10.66 -7.58 11.87
CA THR A 40 10.10 -6.25 12.11
C THR A 40 10.45 -5.31 10.97
N ILE A 41 9.72 -4.20 10.85
CA ILE A 41 10.03 -3.14 9.87
C ILE A 41 11.46 -2.59 9.98
N TYR A 42 12.07 -2.67 11.16
CA TYR A 42 13.41 -2.14 11.42
C TYR A 42 14.52 -3.10 10.98
N ASN A 43 14.29 -4.41 11.10
CA ASN A 43 15.24 -5.44 10.70
C ASN A 43 15.09 -5.82 9.21
N ALA A 44 13.86 -5.75 8.69
CA ALA A 44 13.57 -6.12 7.30
C ALA A 44 13.76 -4.97 6.28
N ALA A 45 14.14 -3.77 6.73
CA ALA A 45 14.38 -2.64 5.84
C ALA A 45 15.72 -2.77 5.11
N SER A 46 15.69 -2.50 3.80
CA SER A 46 16.91 -2.35 3.00
C SER A 46 17.72 -1.13 3.42
N ILE A 47 19.00 -1.08 3.02
CA ILE A 47 19.90 0.05 3.28
C ILE A 47 19.24 1.38 2.87
N PRO A 48 19.37 2.47 3.67
CA PRO A 48 18.63 3.72 3.47
C PRO A 48 18.75 4.31 2.05
N ARG A 49 19.92 4.16 1.43
CA ARG A 49 20.19 4.63 0.05
C ARG A 49 19.22 4.00 -0.95
N THR A 50 19.04 2.68 -0.88
CA THR A 50 18.16 1.95 -1.80
C THR A 50 16.69 2.23 -1.50
N GLN A 51 16.32 2.34 -0.21
CA GLN A 51 14.96 2.67 0.18
C GLN A 51 14.54 4.08 -0.30
N THR A 52 15.45 5.05 -0.25
CA THR A 52 15.18 6.38 -0.80
C THR A 52 14.98 6.35 -2.32
N VAL A 53 15.79 5.57 -3.06
CA VAL A 53 15.66 5.46 -4.51
C VAL A 53 14.29 4.88 -4.90
N ILE A 54 13.83 3.81 -4.25
CA ILE A 54 12.52 3.24 -4.57
C ILE A 54 11.36 4.19 -4.20
N ILE A 55 11.49 5.01 -3.14
CA ILE A 55 10.51 6.06 -2.84
C ILE A 55 10.45 7.10 -3.96
N ILE A 56 11.60 7.52 -4.50
CA ILE A 56 11.65 8.47 -5.63
C ILE A 56 10.98 7.87 -6.87
N ILE A 57 11.29 6.60 -7.18
CA ILE A 57 10.67 5.88 -8.30
C ILE A 57 9.15 5.74 -8.09
N LEU A 58 8.70 5.42 -6.88
CA LEU A 58 7.28 5.31 -6.54
C LEU A 58 6.58 6.67 -6.71
N LEU A 59 7.18 7.73 -6.19
CA LEU A 59 6.61 9.08 -6.22
C LEU A 59 6.46 9.61 -7.64
N THR A 60 7.33 9.20 -8.57
CA THR A 60 7.30 9.63 -9.97
C THR A 60 6.52 8.67 -10.86
N GLY A 61 6.62 7.36 -10.64
CA GLY A 61 5.97 6.33 -11.46
C GLY A 61 4.46 6.24 -11.24
N VAL A 62 4.00 6.30 -9.98
CA VAL A 62 2.56 6.22 -9.65
C VAL A 62 1.73 7.33 -10.29
N PRO A 63 2.09 8.64 -10.22
CA PRO A 63 1.28 9.68 -10.85
C PRO A 63 1.23 9.56 -12.37
N VAL A 64 2.28 9.04 -13.02
CA VAL A 64 2.29 8.78 -14.46
C VAL A 64 1.25 7.72 -14.83
N VAL A 65 1.21 6.61 -14.08
CA VAL A 65 0.23 5.53 -14.30
C VAL A 65 -1.20 6.04 -14.07
N ILE A 66 -1.43 6.83 -13.01
CA ILE A 66 -2.74 7.44 -12.73
C ILE A 66 -3.15 8.41 -13.85
N GLY A 67 -2.23 9.24 -14.33
CA GLY A 67 -2.47 10.19 -15.41
C GLY A 67 -2.84 9.48 -16.72
N TYR A 68 -2.11 8.44 -17.09
CA TYR A 68 -2.44 7.61 -18.26
C TYR A 68 -3.81 6.96 -18.10
N THR A 69 -4.09 6.39 -16.92
CA THR A 69 -5.37 5.75 -16.63
C THR A 69 -6.52 6.75 -16.76
N ALA A 70 -6.39 7.96 -16.19
CA ALA A 70 -7.41 9.01 -16.27
C ALA A 70 -7.63 9.51 -17.71
N TYR A 71 -6.57 9.59 -18.52
CA TYR A 71 -6.69 9.97 -19.93
C TYR A 71 -7.46 8.92 -20.72
N VAL A 72 -7.13 7.64 -20.56
CA VAL A 72 -7.81 6.53 -21.26
C VAL A 72 -9.30 6.49 -20.91
N TYR A 73 -9.67 6.60 -19.63
CA TYR A 73 -11.07 6.65 -19.19
C TYR A 73 -11.84 7.92 -19.60
N ARG A 74 -11.14 8.96 -20.07
CA ARG A 74 -11.79 10.17 -20.60
C ARG A 74 -12.02 10.07 -22.11
N VAL A 75 -11.11 9.40 -22.82
CA VAL A 75 -11.16 9.28 -24.28
C VAL A 75 -12.12 8.17 -24.72
N ILE A 76 -12.22 7.11 -23.92
CA ILE A 76 -13.22 6.04 -24.04
C ILE A 76 -14.49 6.47 -23.33
#